data_AF-A0AAU4CR30-F1
#
_entry.id   AF-A0AAU4CR30-F1
#
_cell.length_a   1.000
_cell.length_b   1.000
_cell.length_c   1.000
_cell.angle_alpha   90.00
_cell.angle_beta   90.00
_cell.angle_gamma   90.00
#
_symmetry.space_group_name_H-M   'P 1'
#
loop_
_entity.id
_entity.type
_entity.pdbx_description
1 polymer ?
#
loop_
_entity_poly.entity_id
_entity_poly.type
_entity_poly.pdbx_seq_one_letter_code
_entity_poly.pdbx_strand_id
1 'polypeptide(L)'
;MNVWIAIVATAVGCYAVKLIGLLVPAGVLERPLVQRLAALLPVALLAALTAQQTFAAGHDLVLDARAAGLAAAAVALLLRAPFLLVVAAAVIVTAGVRAMTG
;
A
#
# COMPACT_ATOMS: atom_id res chain seq x y z
N MET A 1 -16.11 13.36 21.90
CA MET A 1 -17.16 12.33 21.79
C MET A 1 -17.18 11.67 20.40
N ASN A 2 -17.26 12.44 19.30
CA ASN A 2 -17.30 11.88 17.93
C ASN A 2 -16.13 10.96 17.56
N VAL A 3 -14.89 11.26 17.99
CA VAL A 3 -13.73 10.39 17.71
C VAL A 3 -13.90 9.00 18.34
N TRP A 4 -14.38 8.93 19.58
CA TRP A 4 -14.66 7.66 20.25
C TRP A 4 -15.77 6.87 19.58
N ILE A 5 -16.82 7.55 19.09
CA ILE A 5 -17.88 6.93 18.31
C ILE A 5 -17.32 6.37 16.99
N ALA A 6 -16.47 7.12 16.28
CA ALA A 6 -15.84 6.67 15.04
C ALA A 6 -14.95 5.44 15.29
N ILE A 7 -14.12 5.45 16.33
CA ILE A 7 -13.26 4.32 16.70
C ILE A 7 -14.10 3.06 16.98
N VAL A 8 -15.14 3.19 17.80
CA VAL A 8 -16.02 2.05 18.13
C VAL A 8 -16.75 1.55 16.88
N ALA A 9 -17.25 2.45 16.05
CA ALA A 9 -17.90 2.08 14.79
C ALA A 9 -16.94 1.34 13.84
N THR A 10 -15.69 1.80 13.70
CA THR A 10 -14.67 1.12 12.88
C THR A 10 -14.32 -0.25 13.47
N ALA A 11 -14.16 -0.36 14.78
CA ALA A 11 -13.86 -1.63 15.45
C ALA A 11 -14.97 -2.66 15.24
N VAL A 12 -16.23 -2.26 15.44
CA VAL A 12 -17.41 -3.10 15.22
C VAL A 12 -17.54 -3.46 13.73
N GLY A 13 -17.32 -2.51 12.82
CA GLY A 13 -17.32 -2.75 11.38
C GLY A 13 -16.27 -3.78 10.94
N CYS A 14 -15.03 -3.64 11.40
CA CYS A 14 -13.97 -4.62 11.14
C CYS A 14 -14.33 -6.02 11.68
N TYR A 15 -14.92 -6.09 12.87
CA TYR A 15 -15.37 -7.36 13.45
C TYR A 15 -16.50 -7.98 12.63
N ALA A 16 -17.49 -7.20 12.22
CA ALA A 16 -18.59 -7.66 11.38
C ALA A 16 -18.09 -8.22 10.04
N VAL A 17 -17.17 -7.54 9.38
CA VAL A 17 -16.55 -8.01 8.13
C VAL A 17 -15.80 -9.33 8.34
N LYS A 18 -15.05 -9.46 9.44
CA LYS A 18 -14.39 -10.72 9.80
C LYS A 18 -15.39 -11.85 10.02
N LEU A 19 -16.50 -11.56 10.71
CA LEU A 19 -17.57 -12.52 10.95
C LEU A 19 -18.18 -12.98 9.62
N ILE A 20 -18.53 -12.04 8.74
CA ILE A 20 -19.06 -12.35 7.40
C ILE A 20 -18.10 -13.28 6.65
N GLY A 21 -16.78 -13.00 6.71
CA GLY A 21 -15.76 -13.87 6.11
C GLY A 21 -15.76 -15.30 6.66
N LEU A 22 -16.02 -15.49 7.96
CA LEU A 22 -16.14 -16.82 8.58
C LEU A 22 -17.43 -17.55 8.19
N LEU A 23 -18.50 -16.81 7.88
CA LEU A 23 -19.77 -17.37 7.43
C LEU A 23 -19.79 -17.68 5.92
N VAL A 24 -18.74 -17.34 5.17
CA VAL A 24 -18.67 -17.62 3.72
C VAL A 24 -18.71 -19.14 3.47
N PRO A 25 -19.67 -19.64 2.66
CA PRO A 25 -19.75 -21.06 2.35
C PRO A 25 -18.51 -21.57 1.60
N ALA A 26 -18.05 -22.78 1.93
CA ALA A 26 -16.89 -23.41 1.30
C ALA A 26 -16.99 -23.47 -0.24
N GLY A 27 -18.19 -23.74 -0.79
CA GLY A 27 -18.41 -23.79 -2.24
C GLY A 27 -18.26 -22.46 -2.99
N VAL A 28 -18.22 -21.31 -2.29
CA VAL A 28 -17.89 -20.01 -2.89
C VAL A 28 -16.36 -19.80 -2.91
N LEU A 29 -15.67 -20.28 -1.88
CA LEU A 29 -14.21 -20.15 -1.74
C LEU A 29 -13.44 -21.11 -2.67
N GLU A 30 -14.03 -22.26 -2.98
CA GLU A 30 -13.50 -23.27 -3.92
C GLU A 30 -13.50 -22.81 -5.38
N ARG A 31 -14.14 -21.68 -5.69
CA ARG A 31 -14.11 -21.12 -7.04
C ARG A 31 -12.67 -20.65 -7.36
N PRO A 32 -12.07 -21.09 -8.48
CA PRO A 32 -10.67 -20.80 -8.79
C PRO A 32 -10.37 -19.29 -8.92
N LEU A 33 -11.36 -18.49 -9.33
CA LEU A 33 -11.23 -17.03 -9.38
C LEU A 33 -11.17 -16.39 -7.98
N VAL A 34 -12.00 -16.84 -7.04
CA VAL A 34 -12.04 -16.30 -5.68
C VAL A 34 -10.75 -16.61 -4.94
N GLN A 35 -10.25 -17.83 -5.08
CA GLN A 35 -8.98 -18.25 -4.46
C GLN A 35 -7.78 -17.46 -5.01
N ARG A 36 -7.71 -17.25 -6.34
CA ARG A 36 -6.66 -16.43 -6.97
C ARG A 36 -6.70 -14.98 -6.49
N LEU A 37 -7.90 -14.38 -6.43
CA LEU A 37 -8.05 -13.01 -5.94
C LEU A 37 -7.68 -12.89 -4.46
N ALA A 38 -8.11 -13.84 -3.62
CA ALA A 38 -7.77 -13.86 -2.20
C ALA A 38 -6.25 -13.94 -1.96
N ALA A 39 -5.53 -14.71 -2.77
CA ALA A 39 -4.06 -14.80 -2.70
C ALA A 39 -3.36 -13.50 -3.14
N LEU A 40 -3.95 -12.75 -4.10
CA LEU A 40 -3.39 -11.50 -4.62
C LEU A 40 -3.77 -10.27 -3.79
N LEU A 41 -4.86 -10.35 -3.01
CA LEU A 41 -5.37 -9.24 -2.20
C LEU A 41 -4.30 -8.58 -1.32
N PRO A 42 -3.47 -9.31 -0.54
CA PRO A 42 -2.48 -8.68 0.33
C PRO A 42 -1.47 -7.82 -0.46
N VAL A 43 -0.94 -8.36 -1.56
CA VAL A 43 0.03 -7.63 -2.41
C VAL A 43 -0.64 -6.46 -3.10
N ALA A 44 -1.87 -6.62 -3.60
CA ALA A 44 -2.62 -5.53 -4.23
C ALA A 44 -2.92 -4.39 -3.25
N LEU A 45 -3.32 -4.73 -2.01
CA LEU A 45 -3.58 -3.75 -0.96
C LEU A 45 -2.30 -3.04 -0.51
N LEU A 46 -1.18 -3.77 -0.35
CA LEU A 46 0.12 -3.17 -0.04
C LEU A 46 0.61 -2.25 -1.17
N ALA A 47 0.42 -2.65 -2.43
CA ALA A 47 0.77 -1.83 -3.59
C ALA A 47 -0.09 -0.56 -3.65
N ALA A 48 -1.40 -0.68 -3.45
CA ALA A 48 -2.32 0.46 -3.39
C ALA A 48 -1.97 1.39 -2.22
N LEU A 49 -1.66 0.85 -1.04
CA LEU A 49 -1.25 1.62 0.12
C LEU A 49 0.06 2.36 -0.14
N THR A 50 1.03 1.69 -0.76
CA THR A 50 2.31 2.31 -1.15
C THR A 50 2.08 3.45 -2.14
N ALA A 51 1.23 3.24 -3.16
CA ALA A 51 0.87 4.28 -4.11
C ALA A 51 0.18 5.47 -3.40
N GLN A 52 -0.80 5.21 -2.53
CA GLN A 52 -1.49 6.25 -1.79
C GLN A 52 -0.54 7.01 -0.85
N GLN A 53 0.35 6.32 -0.14
CA GLN A 53 1.35 6.96 0.74
C GLN A 53 2.45 7.72 -0.02
N THR A 54 2.62 7.43 -1.31
CA THR A 54 3.59 8.09 -2.18
C THR A 54 3.00 9.32 -2.87
N PHE A 55 1.74 9.24 -3.33
CA PHE A 55 1.11 10.25 -4.17
C PHE A 55 0.02 11.08 -3.47
N ALA A 56 -0.43 10.69 -2.28
CA ALA A 56 -1.45 11.44 -1.53
C ALA A 56 -0.90 11.91 -0.17
N ALA A 57 -0.89 13.23 0.02
CA ALA A 57 -0.69 13.86 1.32
C ALA A 57 -1.92 14.71 1.65
N GLY A 58 -2.89 14.12 2.35
CA GLY A 58 -4.17 14.79 2.62
C GLY A 58 -5.05 14.91 1.37
N HIS A 59 -5.32 16.14 0.91
CA HIS A 59 -6.18 16.43 -0.25
C HIS A 59 -5.44 16.93 -1.50
N ASP A 60 -4.12 17.16 -1.41
CA ASP A 60 -3.35 17.68 -2.54
C ASP A 60 -2.48 16.59 -3.17
N LEU A 61 -2.52 16.55 -4.50
CA LEU A 61 -1.70 15.66 -5.34
C LEU A 61 -0.29 16.27 -5.46
N VAL A 62 0.48 16.18 -4.38
CA VAL A 62 1.89 16.60 -4.40
C VAL A 62 2.69 15.44 -4.97
N LEU A 63 3.41 15.67 -6.09
CA LEU A 63 4.51 14.79 -6.49
C LEU A 63 5.62 14.94 -5.44
N ASP A 64 5.48 14.26 -4.30
CA ASP A 64 6.46 14.29 -3.21
C ASP A 64 7.78 13.68 -3.70
N ALA A 65 8.89 14.07 -3.07
CA ALA A 65 10.22 13.53 -3.31
C ALA A 65 10.26 11.99 -3.26
N ARG A 66 9.28 11.38 -2.57
CA ARG A 66 9.04 9.93 -2.51
C ARG A 66 8.74 9.32 -3.88
N ALA A 67 8.02 10.00 -4.77
CA ALA A 67 7.72 9.51 -6.12
C ALA A 67 9.00 9.40 -6.97
N ALA A 68 9.90 10.37 -6.86
CA ALA A 68 11.20 10.34 -7.53
C ALA A 68 12.09 9.19 -6.99
N GLY A 69 12.10 8.98 -5.67
CA GLY A 69 12.79 7.83 -5.06
C GLY A 69 12.24 6.48 -5.50
N LEU A 70 10.91 6.36 -5.61
CA LEU A 70 10.24 5.14 -6.10
C LEU A 70 10.56 4.86 -7.56
N ALA A 71 10.59 5.89 -8.41
CA ALA A 71 11.01 5.76 -9.80
C ALA A 71 12.46 5.27 -9.90
N ALA A 72 13.37 5.80 -9.08
CA ALA A 72 14.77 5.36 -9.04
C ALA A 72 14.90 3.90 -8.58
N ALA A 73 14.14 3.48 -7.55
CA ALA A 73 14.08 2.08 -7.13
C ALA A 73 13.57 1.17 -8.27
N ALA A 74 12.52 1.58 -8.98
CA ALA A 74 11.97 0.81 -10.09
C ALA A 74 13.00 0.62 -11.21
N VAL A 75 13.75 1.66 -11.56
CA VAL A 75 14.84 1.57 -12.55
C VAL A 75 15.97 0.65 -12.07
N ALA A 76 16.40 0.76 -10.81
CA ALA A 76 17.43 -0.11 -10.24
C ALA A 76 17.00 -1.59 -10.22
N LEU A 77 15.72 -1.86 -9.94
CA LEU A 77 15.11 -3.20 -10.02
C LEU A 77 15.09 -3.74 -11.45
N LEU A 78 14.73 -2.91 -12.44
CA LEU A 78 14.74 -3.28 -13.85
C LEU A 78 16.16 -3.65 -14.34
N LEU A 79 17.17 -2.97 -13.81
CA LEU A 79 18.59 -3.27 -14.05
C LEU A 79 19.08 -4.51 -13.28
N ARG A 80 18.20 -5.21 -12.55
CA ARG A 80 18.50 -6.39 -11.72
C ARG A 80 19.57 -6.12 -10.65
N ALA A 81 19.62 -4.90 -10.11
CA ALA A 81 20.55 -4.55 -9.04
C ALA A 81 20.21 -5.31 -7.74
N PRO A 82 21.21 -5.63 -6.89
CA PRO A 82 20.98 -6.20 -5.57
C PRO A 82 20.09 -5.29 -4.71
N PHE A 83 19.25 -5.89 -3.85
CA PHE A 83 18.25 -5.18 -3.05
C PHE A 83 18.83 -3.98 -2.29
N LEU A 84 20.04 -4.10 -1.75
CA LEU A 84 20.71 -3.01 -1.02
C LEU A 84 20.96 -1.78 -1.90
N LEU A 85 21.33 -1.97 -3.16
CA LEU A 85 21.55 -0.86 -4.11
C LEU A 85 20.23 -0.21 -4.52
N VAL A 86 19.16 -1.00 -4.67
CA VAL A 86 17.81 -0.48 -4.96
C VAL A 86 17.33 0.45 -3.83
N VAL A 87 17.48 0.01 -2.58
CA VAL A 87 17.13 0.81 -1.40
C VAL A 87 18.01 2.06 -1.30
N ALA A 88 19.33 1.91 -1.47
CA ALA A 88 20.25 3.05 -1.40
C ALA A 88 19.92 4.11 -2.45
N ALA A 89 19.68 3.70 -3.70
CA ALA A 89 19.31 4.61 -4.79
C ALA A 89 18.01 5.36 -4.48
N ALA A 90 16.97 4.66 -3.99
CA ALA A 90 15.71 5.29 -3.63
C ALA A 90 15.87 6.32 -2.50
N VAL A 91 16.63 5.98 -1.45
CA VAL A 91 16.88 6.89 -0.33
C VAL A 91 17.65 8.12 -0.77
N ILE A 92 18.74 7.95 -1.55
CA ILE A 92 19.58 9.05 -2.05
C ILE A 92 18.75 10.00 -2.92
N VAL A 93 17.96 9.47 -3.85
CA VAL A 93 17.12 10.29 -4.74
C VAL A 93 16.02 11.01 -3.96
N THR A 94 15.36 10.34 -3.03
CA THR A 94 14.34 10.97 -2.18
C THR A 94 14.94 12.10 -1.34
N ALA A 95 16.09 11.85 -0.72
CA ALA A 95 16.78 12.83 0.12
C ALA A 95 17.28 14.02 -0.71
N GLY A 96 17.85 13.77 -1.89
CA GLY A 96 18.33 14.80 -2.79
C GLY A 96 17.20 15.71 -3.29
N VAL A 97 16.10 15.12 -3.77
CA VAL A 97 14.94 15.92 -4.22
C VAL A 97 14.35 16.72 -3.06
N ARG A 98 14.22 16.12 -1.87
CA ARG A 98 13.73 16.82 -0.68
C ARG A 98 14.64 17.97 -0.25
N ALA A 99 15.95 17.84 -0.38
CA ALA A 99 16.89 18.92 -0.08
C ALA A 99 16.83 20.09 -1.08
N MET A 100 16.32 19.85 -2.29
CA MET A 100 16.14 20.89 -3.32
C MET A 100 14.75 21.54 -3.28
N THR A 101 13.74 20.82 -2.77
CA THR A 101 12.35 21.31 -2.67
C THR A 101 11.91 21.76 -1.28
N GLY A 102 12.75 21.54 -0.25
CA GLY A 102 12.58 22.06 1.11
C GLY A 102 13.36 23.35 1.33
#